data_AF-A0A662XDT1-F1
#
_entry.id   AF-A0A662XDT1-F1
#
_cell.length_a   1.000
_cell.length_b   1.000
_cell.length_c   1.000
_cell.angle_alpha   90.00
_cell.angle_beta   90.00
_cell.angle_gamma   90.00
#
_symmetry.space_group_name_H-M   'P 1'
#
loop_
_entity.id
_entity.type
_entity.pdbx_description
1 polymer ?
#
loop_
_entity_poly.entity_id
_entity_poly.type
_entity_poly.pdbx_seq_one_letter_code
_entity_poly.pdbx_strand_id
1 'polypeptide(L)'
;MEATTKATLFNALAWLDALKTREGVDAENVDVGRQMAVNGSASFEEVFAAGLQALGLETGTAAVAEASVDEDPVVLKHPELWKKWVAKLESKGFFKGAAPGSSEHATRTTKALAKFKEKFGDVKPTAPALSKAEKEAKAEEVKARGNAALTSRDYAGAAALYREALQLSPDGPSSHIYHSNLAAALMYLGKYTDVIDHCEQSIALQPSYVKAYSRMGGAQVQLKDYDGAVDSFRRGLEVDSANAACRDGLADAERKLRQMQTTPSAASSGASQPAGGAGGMPDLSNLASMLGGGGGGLADLMNNPAMQQMASSMMQNPQMMQMAQNMMQNPDMLNNLMGGLGGSGGGGAAPPAGAGSGTPDMSGLMNSPELVAARSDPDLQDFFRDVDAEGPSAAMRHMSNPKVSQLMQSVMGRMQS
;
A
#
# COMPACT_ATOMS: atom_id res chain seq x y z
N MET A 1 32.82 54.26 -4.06
CA MET A 1 31.61 54.45 -3.24
C MET A 1 30.74 55.46 -3.95
N GLU A 2 29.49 55.24 -4.33
CA GLU A 2 28.59 54.08 -4.31
C GLU A 2 27.41 54.56 -5.19
N ALA A 3 27.08 53.85 -6.26
CA ALA A 3 25.86 54.11 -7.04
C ALA A 3 25.25 52.75 -7.38
N THR A 4 24.61 52.21 -6.36
CA THR A 4 23.96 50.91 -6.26
C THR A 4 22.77 50.83 -7.20
N THR A 5 22.81 49.86 -8.11
CA THR A 5 21.77 48.86 -8.40
C THR A 5 20.31 49.29 -8.25
N LYS A 6 19.60 49.45 -9.38
CA LYS A 6 18.16 49.15 -9.51
C LYS A 6 17.84 48.78 -10.96
N ALA A 7 18.10 47.51 -11.30
CA ALA A 7 17.49 46.89 -12.48
C ALA A 7 16.02 46.60 -12.14
N THR A 8 15.13 47.53 -12.49
CA THR A 8 13.69 47.37 -12.28
C THR A 8 13.12 46.57 -13.45
N LEU A 9 12.83 45.29 -13.21
CA LEU A 9 12.01 44.47 -14.11
C LEU A 9 10.61 45.09 -14.21
N PHE A 10 10.21 45.44 -15.43
CA PHE A 10 8.92 46.04 -15.71
C PHE A 10 7.88 44.93 -15.93
N ASN A 11 6.85 44.88 -15.08
CA ASN A 11 5.67 44.05 -15.30
C ASN A 11 4.56 44.95 -15.87
N ALA A 12 4.16 44.73 -17.12
CA ALA A 12 3.17 45.55 -17.82
C ALA A 12 1.83 45.65 -17.05
N LEU A 13 1.46 44.63 -16.27
CA LEU A 13 0.25 44.63 -15.45
C LEU A 13 0.36 45.59 -14.25
N ALA A 14 1.55 45.73 -13.65
CA ALA A 14 1.78 46.64 -12.53
C ALA A 14 1.79 48.12 -12.96
N TRP A 15 2.15 48.40 -14.21
CA TRP A 15 2.13 49.75 -14.77
C TRP A 15 0.71 50.23 -15.10
N LEU A 16 -0.14 49.34 -15.65
CA LEU A 16 -1.56 49.66 -15.91
C LEU A 16 -2.32 49.96 -14.61
N ASP A 17 -2.05 49.22 -13.53
CA ASP A 17 -2.67 49.45 -12.22
C ASP A 17 -2.23 50.77 -11.58
N ALA A 18 -0.96 51.15 -11.77
CA ALA A 18 -0.42 52.43 -11.32
C ALA A 18 -1.02 53.64 -12.07
N LEU A 19 -1.32 53.50 -13.36
CA LEU A 19 -1.99 54.53 -14.17
C LEU A 19 -3.44 54.74 -13.77
N LYS A 20 -4.18 53.66 -13.47
CA LYS A 20 -5.55 53.72 -12.94
C LYS A 20 -5.62 54.53 -11.65
N THR A 21 -4.62 54.34 -10.78
CA THR A 21 -4.58 54.96 -9.46
C THR A 21 -4.13 56.43 -9.51
N ARG A 22 -3.21 56.81 -10.41
CA ARG A 22 -2.67 58.18 -10.48
C ARG A 22 -3.43 59.12 -11.41
N GLU A 23 -3.86 58.64 -12.57
CA GLU A 23 -4.39 59.49 -13.65
C GLU A 23 -5.85 59.16 -14.00
N GLY A 24 -6.46 58.19 -13.29
CA GLY A 24 -7.87 57.81 -13.49
C GLY A 24 -8.16 57.06 -14.81
N VAL A 25 -7.11 56.61 -15.51
CA VAL A 25 -7.24 55.89 -16.79
C VAL A 25 -7.53 54.42 -16.50
N ASP A 26 -8.77 54.00 -16.73
CA ASP A 26 -9.20 52.62 -16.58
C ASP A 26 -9.08 51.87 -17.92
N ALA A 27 -8.33 50.77 -17.95
CA ALA A 27 -8.10 49.98 -19.16
C ALA A 27 -9.37 49.24 -19.65
N GLU A 28 -10.41 49.16 -18.83
CA GLU A 28 -11.74 48.66 -19.21
C GLU A 28 -12.68 49.77 -19.74
N ASN A 29 -12.23 51.03 -19.76
CA ASN A 29 -13.05 52.16 -20.21
C ASN A 29 -13.12 52.23 -21.75
N VAL A 30 -14.29 51.84 -22.28
CA VAL A 30 -14.64 51.80 -23.70
C VAL A 30 -14.45 53.15 -24.41
N ASP A 31 -14.55 54.28 -23.71
CA ASP A 31 -14.42 55.61 -24.31
C ASP A 31 -12.95 56.01 -24.57
N VAL A 32 -12.01 55.53 -23.76
CA VAL A 32 -10.56 55.66 -24.04
C VAL A 32 -10.20 54.80 -25.26
N GLY A 33 -10.76 53.58 -25.32
CA GLY A 33 -10.67 52.73 -26.51
C GLY A 33 -11.23 53.40 -27.77
N ARG A 34 -12.34 54.15 -27.68
CA ARG A 34 -12.91 54.90 -28.81
C ARG A 34 -12.08 56.11 -29.22
N GLN A 35 -11.53 56.88 -28.29
CA GLN A 35 -10.70 58.04 -28.64
C GLN A 35 -9.37 57.64 -29.28
N MET A 36 -8.81 56.47 -28.91
CA MET A 36 -7.62 55.94 -29.57
C MET A 36 -7.94 55.20 -30.88
N ALA A 37 -9.18 54.75 -31.08
CA ALA A 37 -9.65 54.11 -32.31
C ALA A 37 -10.00 55.08 -33.46
N VAL A 38 -9.68 56.38 -33.36
CA VAL A 38 -10.03 57.37 -34.41
C VAL A 38 -9.33 57.09 -35.75
N ASN A 39 -8.34 56.19 -35.83
CA ASN A 39 -7.83 55.68 -37.11
C ASN A 39 -7.59 54.16 -37.12
N GLY A 40 -8.57 53.38 -36.64
CA GLY A 40 -8.98 52.06 -37.16
C GLY A 40 -7.97 50.96 -37.57
N SER A 41 -6.68 51.02 -37.21
CA SER A 41 -5.69 50.02 -37.67
C SER A 41 -4.51 49.77 -36.73
N ALA A 42 -4.37 50.53 -35.64
CA ALA A 42 -3.24 50.38 -34.74
C ALA A 42 -3.52 49.35 -33.65
N SER A 43 -2.64 48.34 -33.57
CA SER A 43 -2.56 47.36 -32.49
C SER A 43 -2.14 48.02 -31.17
N PHE A 44 -2.43 47.34 -30.05
CA PHE A 44 -1.99 47.79 -28.71
C PHE A 44 -0.49 48.08 -28.65
N GLU A 45 0.33 47.29 -29.36
CA GLU A 45 1.78 47.46 -29.43
C GLU A 45 2.20 48.75 -30.13
N GLU A 46 1.50 49.14 -31.20
CA GLU A 46 1.77 50.39 -31.94
C GLU A 46 1.39 51.62 -31.12
N VAL A 47 0.26 51.55 -30.41
CA VAL A 47 -0.18 52.62 -29.51
C VAL A 47 0.78 52.77 -28.32
N PHE A 48 1.24 51.64 -27.76
CA PHE A 48 2.20 51.62 -26.67
C PHE A 48 3.56 52.17 -27.11
N ALA A 49 4.07 51.78 -28.28
CA ALA A 49 5.33 52.27 -28.84
C ALA A 49 5.27 53.79 -29.13
N ALA A 50 4.15 54.29 -29.68
CA ALA A 50 3.96 55.72 -29.91
C ALA A 50 3.95 56.52 -28.60
N GLY A 51 3.33 55.98 -27.54
CA GLY A 51 3.32 56.60 -26.21
C GLY A 51 4.71 56.71 -25.59
N LEU A 52 5.54 55.69 -25.74
CA LEU A 52 6.94 55.70 -25.27
C LEU A 52 7.77 56.75 -26.01
N GLN A 53 7.62 56.83 -27.33
CA GLN A 53 8.29 57.83 -28.16
C GLN A 53 7.89 59.27 -27.80
N ALA A 54 6.60 59.53 -27.54
CA ALA A 54 6.10 60.84 -27.14
C ALA A 54 6.65 61.30 -25.77
N LEU A 55 6.96 60.35 -24.87
CA LEU A 55 7.54 60.60 -23.55
C LEU A 55 9.07 60.67 -23.57
N GLY A 56 9.72 60.51 -24.73
CA GLY A 56 11.17 60.43 -24.85
C GLY A 56 11.77 59.19 -24.17
N LEU A 57 10.96 58.14 -23.98
CA LEU A 57 11.35 56.88 -23.38
C LEU A 57 11.71 55.91 -24.50
N GLU A 58 12.99 55.54 -24.61
CA GLU A 58 13.41 54.49 -25.52
C GLU A 58 13.07 53.12 -24.91
N THR A 59 12.27 52.31 -25.62
CA THR A 59 12.27 50.87 -25.37
C THR A 59 13.59 50.34 -25.87
N GLY A 60 14.53 50.10 -24.96
CA GLY A 60 15.68 49.28 -25.30
C GLY A 60 15.15 47.96 -25.85
N THR A 61 15.45 47.65 -27.11
CA THR A 61 15.60 46.24 -27.46
C THR A 61 16.57 45.71 -26.44
N ALA A 62 16.16 44.70 -25.68
CA ALA A 62 17.12 43.89 -24.98
C ALA A 62 18.06 43.35 -26.06
N ALA A 63 19.13 44.08 -26.35
CA ALA A 63 20.43 43.46 -26.40
C ALA A 63 20.51 42.76 -25.05
N VAL A 64 20.06 41.51 -25.06
CA VAL A 64 20.50 40.51 -24.11
C VAL A 64 21.98 40.82 -23.99
N ALA A 65 22.42 41.31 -22.83
CA ALA A 65 23.82 41.21 -22.52
C ALA A 65 24.09 39.72 -22.72
N GLU A 66 24.67 39.38 -23.88
CA GLU A 66 25.09 38.02 -24.15
C GLU A 66 26.03 37.76 -22.99
N ALA A 67 25.53 37.03 -21.98
CA ALA A 67 26.39 36.43 -20.99
C ALA A 67 27.49 35.80 -21.82
N SER A 68 28.71 36.30 -21.64
CA SER A 68 29.81 35.88 -22.49
C SER A 68 29.82 34.36 -22.43
N VAL A 69 30.08 33.70 -23.55
CA VAL A 69 29.99 32.22 -23.60
C VAL A 69 30.88 31.57 -22.54
N ASP A 70 31.91 32.30 -22.11
CA ASP A 70 32.84 31.97 -21.03
C ASP A 70 32.25 32.10 -19.61
N GLU A 71 31.18 32.87 -19.41
CA GLU A 71 30.42 32.99 -18.17
C GLU A 71 29.26 31.98 -18.07
N ASP A 72 29.06 31.15 -19.11
CA ASP A 72 27.99 30.17 -19.10
C ASP A 72 28.22 29.08 -18.03
N PRO A 73 27.25 28.76 -17.17
CA PRO A 73 27.43 27.79 -16.08
C PRO A 73 27.86 26.39 -16.53
N VAL A 74 27.47 25.97 -17.74
CA VAL A 74 27.86 24.65 -18.29
C VAL A 74 29.30 24.71 -18.81
N VAL A 75 29.71 25.84 -19.39
CA VAL A 75 31.08 26.09 -19.84
C VAL A 75 32.03 26.22 -18.65
N LEU A 76 31.65 26.93 -17.60
CA LEU A 76 32.43 27.07 -16.36
C LEU A 76 32.61 25.74 -15.60
N LYS A 77 31.60 24.86 -15.63
CA LYS A 77 31.73 23.49 -15.07
C LYS A 77 32.68 22.61 -15.88
N HIS A 78 32.76 22.85 -17.19
CA HIS A 78 33.49 22.00 -18.13
C HIS A 78 34.35 22.79 -19.13
N PRO A 79 35.30 23.64 -18.66
CA PRO A 79 36.02 24.58 -19.51
C PRO A 79 36.91 23.87 -20.53
N GLU A 80 37.51 22.74 -20.15
CA GLU A 80 38.36 21.94 -21.02
C GLU A 80 37.56 21.15 -22.08
N LEU A 81 36.30 20.78 -21.79
CA LEU A 81 35.42 20.15 -22.77
C LEU A 81 34.90 21.17 -23.78
N TRP A 82 34.59 22.39 -23.32
CA TRP A 82 34.19 23.49 -24.19
C TRP A 82 35.29 23.85 -25.19
N LYS A 83 36.55 24.02 -24.73
CA LYS A 83 37.70 24.25 -25.62
C LYS A 83 37.84 23.15 -26.69
N LYS A 84 37.76 21.87 -26.29
CA LYS A 84 37.82 20.73 -27.23
C LYS A 84 36.65 20.71 -28.21
N TRP A 85 35.46 21.08 -27.75
CA TRP A 85 34.26 21.16 -28.57
C TRP A 85 34.35 22.25 -29.64
N VAL A 86 34.77 23.46 -29.26
CA VAL A 86 34.98 24.57 -30.19
C VAL A 86 36.08 24.25 -31.21
N ALA A 87 37.23 23.72 -30.77
CA ALA A 87 38.31 23.29 -31.68
C ALA A 87 37.84 22.22 -32.69
N LYS A 88 36.94 21.33 -32.27
CA LYS A 88 36.33 20.33 -33.17
C LYS A 88 35.36 20.97 -34.18
N LEU A 89 34.66 22.04 -33.81
CA LEU A 89 33.80 22.78 -34.74
C LEU A 89 34.62 23.61 -35.73
N GLU A 90 35.71 24.22 -35.28
CA GLU A 90 36.66 24.95 -36.12
C GLU A 90 37.33 24.04 -37.17
N SER A 91 37.83 22.87 -36.76
CA SER A 91 38.41 21.89 -37.71
C SER A 91 37.40 21.35 -38.72
N LYS A 92 36.10 21.38 -38.41
CA LYS A 92 35.01 21.06 -39.35
C LYS A 92 34.59 22.24 -40.22
N GLY A 93 35.23 23.40 -40.09
CA GLY A 93 34.90 24.61 -40.82
C GLY A 93 33.55 25.23 -40.41
N PHE A 94 33.03 24.94 -39.22
CA PHE A 94 31.75 25.47 -38.75
C PHE A 94 31.74 27.00 -38.68
N PHE A 95 32.88 27.62 -38.39
CA PHE A 95 33.05 29.08 -38.38
C PHE A 95 33.62 29.64 -39.70
N LYS A 96 33.79 28.82 -40.75
CA LYS A 96 34.32 29.27 -42.05
C LYS A 96 33.38 30.33 -42.66
N GLY A 97 33.95 31.48 -43.00
CA GLY A 97 33.22 32.62 -43.56
C GLY A 97 32.65 33.59 -42.52
N ALA A 98 32.73 33.28 -41.22
CA ALA A 98 32.30 34.16 -40.15
C ALA A 98 33.52 34.73 -39.43
N ALA A 99 33.86 36.00 -39.67
CA ALA A 99 35.00 36.65 -39.02
C ALA A 99 34.77 36.81 -37.50
N PRO A 100 35.81 36.66 -36.66
CA PRO A 100 35.70 36.92 -35.22
C PRO A 100 35.14 38.32 -34.95
N GLY A 101 34.06 38.42 -34.16
CA GLY A 101 33.35 39.67 -33.89
C GLY A 101 32.25 40.05 -34.88
N SER A 102 32.03 39.27 -35.94
CA SER A 102 30.85 39.44 -36.81
C SER A 102 29.57 38.90 -36.16
N SER A 103 28.42 39.48 -36.50
CA SER A 103 27.10 39.01 -36.05
C SER A 103 26.86 37.53 -36.42
N GLU A 104 27.40 37.09 -37.56
CA GLU A 104 27.32 35.70 -37.99
C GLU A 104 28.18 34.76 -37.13
N HIS A 105 29.36 35.22 -36.68
CA HIS A 105 30.20 34.48 -35.75
C HIS A 105 29.51 34.35 -34.39
N ALA A 106 28.95 35.44 -33.84
CA ALA A 106 28.18 35.41 -32.59
C ALA A 106 27.01 34.43 -32.68
N THR A 107 26.23 34.47 -33.76
CA THR A 107 25.11 33.54 -33.99
C THR A 107 25.57 32.08 -34.04
N ARG A 108 26.70 31.80 -34.70
CA ARG A 108 27.27 30.45 -34.77
C ARG A 108 27.79 29.99 -33.41
N THR A 109 28.42 30.88 -32.64
CA THR A 109 28.88 30.59 -31.27
C THR A 109 27.71 30.27 -30.34
N THR A 110 26.62 31.04 -30.42
CA THR A 110 25.39 30.77 -29.65
C THR A 110 24.76 29.42 -30.02
N LYS A 111 24.76 29.04 -31.31
CA LYS A 111 24.34 27.70 -31.75
C LYS A 111 25.28 26.59 -31.25
N ALA A 112 26.59 26.83 -31.26
CA ALA A 112 27.59 25.91 -30.73
C ALA A 112 27.41 25.69 -29.22
N LEU A 113 27.13 26.76 -28.48
CA LEU A 113 26.85 26.74 -27.03
C LEU A 113 25.54 26.01 -26.73
N ALA A 114 24.46 26.28 -27.46
CA ALA A 114 23.20 25.58 -27.29
C ALA A 114 23.36 24.06 -27.48
N LYS A 115 24.11 23.65 -28.52
CA LYS A 115 24.37 22.22 -28.80
C LYS A 115 25.36 21.59 -27.82
N PHE A 116 26.25 22.38 -27.23
CA PHE A 116 27.11 21.94 -26.15
C PHE A 116 26.30 21.72 -24.86
N LYS A 117 25.39 22.63 -24.52
CA LYS A 117 24.44 22.46 -23.40
C LYS A 117 23.52 21.26 -23.60
N GLU A 118 23.07 21.00 -24.81
CA GLU A 118 22.27 19.80 -25.12
C GLU A 118 23.05 18.50 -24.84
N LYS A 119 24.34 18.48 -25.15
CA LYS A 119 25.17 17.27 -25.06
C LYS A 119 25.90 17.08 -23.75
N PHE A 120 26.25 18.17 -23.08
CA PHE A 120 27.13 18.21 -21.92
C PHE A 120 26.54 19.05 -20.77
N GLY A 121 25.39 19.68 -20.97
CA GLY A 121 24.64 20.27 -19.88
C GLY A 121 23.81 19.19 -19.20
N ASP A 122 23.90 19.12 -17.87
CA ASP A 122 22.87 18.47 -17.07
C ASP A 122 21.52 19.12 -17.42
N VAL A 123 20.55 18.30 -17.80
CA VAL A 123 19.28 18.71 -18.40
C VAL A 123 18.52 19.77 -17.55
N LYS A 124 18.19 20.90 -18.20
CA LYS A 124 17.24 22.00 -17.85
C LYS A 124 17.63 23.04 -16.76
N PRO A 125 17.31 24.34 -16.97
CA PRO A 125 17.36 25.35 -15.93
C PRO A 125 16.17 25.16 -14.99
N THR A 126 16.38 24.49 -13.86
CA THR A 126 15.49 24.61 -12.71
C THR A 126 15.93 25.81 -11.89
N ALA A 127 14.98 26.66 -11.49
CA ALA A 127 15.12 27.50 -10.28
C ALA A 127 15.85 26.69 -9.19
N PRO A 128 16.70 27.30 -8.33
CA PRO A 128 17.59 26.57 -7.42
C PRO A 128 16.85 25.39 -6.82
N ALA A 129 17.22 24.19 -7.27
CA ALA A 129 16.51 22.99 -6.89
C ALA A 129 16.70 22.86 -5.39
N LEU A 130 15.60 22.95 -4.63
CA LEU A 130 15.61 22.74 -3.19
C LEU A 130 16.47 21.51 -2.91
N SER A 131 17.48 21.68 -2.05
CA SER A 131 18.32 20.59 -1.58
C SER A 131 17.45 19.49 -0.99
N LYS A 132 17.98 18.26 -0.88
CA LYS A 132 17.26 17.15 -0.26
C LYS A 132 16.70 17.53 1.12
N ALA A 133 17.52 18.20 1.94
CA ALA A 133 17.13 18.67 3.26
C ALA A 133 15.99 19.72 3.21
N GLU A 134 16.02 20.66 2.25
CA GLU A 134 14.95 21.65 2.09
C GLU A 134 13.65 21.01 1.58
N LYS A 135 13.73 20.00 0.70
CA LYS A 135 12.56 19.23 0.26
C LYS A 135 11.94 18.45 1.40
N GLU A 136 12.76 17.80 2.23
CA GLU A 136 12.31 17.08 3.42
C GLU A 136 11.68 18.02 4.46
N ALA A 137 12.30 19.18 4.73
CA ALA A 137 11.73 20.19 5.61
C ALA A 137 10.37 20.70 5.10
N LYS A 138 10.27 20.96 3.79
CA LYS A 138 9.01 21.36 3.16
C LYS A 138 7.97 20.23 3.21
N ALA A 139 8.36 18.97 3.03
CA ALA A 139 7.47 17.82 3.16
C ALA A 139 6.88 17.71 4.57
N GLU A 140 7.69 17.99 5.60
CA GLU A 140 7.24 18.04 7.00
C GLU A 140 6.23 19.17 7.26
N GLU A 141 6.45 20.36 6.70
CA GLU A 141 5.51 21.48 6.77
C GLU A 141 4.18 21.13 6.08
N VAL A 142 4.25 20.56 4.88
CA VAL A 142 3.07 20.12 4.13
C VAL A 142 2.32 19.01 4.88
N LYS A 143 3.03 18.05 5.49
CA LYS A 143 2.42 17.04 6.37
C LYS A 143 1.69 17.70 7.55
N ALA A 144 2.29 18.70 8.19
CA ALA A 144 1.64 19.41 9.31
C ALA A 144 0.33 20.09 8.87
N ARG A 145 0.32 20.73 7.70
CA ARG A 145 -0.90 21.26 7.08
C ARG A 145 -1.91 20.16 6.76
N GLY A 146 -1.46 19.02 6.25
CA GLY A 146 -2.29 17.84 6.01
C GLY A 146 -2.96 17.33 7.30
N ASN A 147 -2.22 17.27 8.41
CA ASN A 147 -2.76 16.88 9.72
C ASN A 147 -3.83 17.87 10.22
N ALA A 148 -3.62 19.16 10.00
CA ALA A 148 -4.61 20.18 10.33
C ALA A 148 -5.89 20.01 9.51
N ALA A 149 -5.76 19.80 8.19
CA ALA A 149 -6.91 19.52 7.31
C ALA A 149 -7.67 18.24 7.73
N LEU A 150 -6.95 17.18 8.12
CA LEU A 150 -7.54 15.93 8.63
C LEU A 150 -8.35 16.18 9.90
N THR A 151 -7.83 17.00 10.82
CA THR A 151 -8.52 17.40 12.07
C THR A 151 -9.76 18.23 11.78
N SER A 152 -9.70 19.11 10.78
CA SER A 152 -10.84 19.89 10.28
C SER A 152 -11.83 19.08 9.43
N ARG A 153 -11.62 17.76 9.29
CA ARG A 153 -12.42 16.85 8.45
C ARG A 153 -12.42 17.17 6.95
N ASP A 154 -11.47 17.99 6.49
CA ASP A 154 -11.20 18.17 5.07
C ASP A 154 -10.31 17.03 4.58
N TYR A 155 -10.94 15.87 4.37
CA TYR A 155 -10.23 14.65 3.98
C TYR A 155 -9.63 14.73 2.57
N ALA A 156 -10.29 15.46 1.66
CA ALA A 156 -9.80 15.65 0.30
C ALA A 156 -8.57 16.56 0.27
N GLY A 157 -8.61 17.69 0.99
CA GLY A 157 -7.46 18.58 1.16
C GLY A 157 -6.30 17.91 1.88
N ALA A 158 -6.58 17.14 2.94
CA ALA A 158 -5.56 16.36 3.63
C ALA A 158 -4.88 15.36 2.69
N ALA A 159 -5.64 14.61 1.89
CA ALA A 159 -5.10 13.66 0.92
C ALA A 159 -4.25 14.35 -0.16
N ALA A 160 -4.65 15.54 -0.64
CA ALA A 160 -3.85 16.31 -1.58
C ALA A 160 -2.50 16.74 -0.97
N LEU A 161 -2.53 17.24 0.27
CA LEU A 161 -1.33 17.67 0.99
C LEU A 161 -0.37 16.50 1.25
N TYR A 162 -0.84 15.32 1.66
CA TYR A 162 0.07 14.18 1.84
C TYR A 162 0.68 13.68 0.53
N ARG A 163 -0.05 13.77 -0.59
CA ARG A 163 0.53 13.48 -1.92
C ARG A 163 1.61 14.49 -2.29
N GLU A 164 1.41 15.77 -1.99
CA GLU A 164 2.45 16.80 -2.17
C GLU A 164 3.68 16.51 -1.29
N ALA A 165 3.51 16.12 -0.03
CA ALA A 165 4.61 15.71 0.84
C ALA A 165 5.39 14.52 0.26
N LEU A 166 4.70 13.52 -0.31
CA LEU A 166 5.32 12.38 -1.00
C LEU A 166 6.01 12.76 -2.32
N GLN A 167 5.55 13.79 -3.03
CA GLN A 167 6.25 14.29 -4.21
C GLN A 167 7.57 15.00 -3.84
N LEU A 168 7.59 15.67 -2.68
CA LEU A 168 8.77 16.34 -2.15
C LEU A 168 9.77 15.34 -1.58
N SER A 169 9.29 14.32 -0.87
CA SER A 169 10.10 13.30 -0.21
C SER A 169 9.43 11.92 -0.32
N PRO A 170 9.66 11.20 -1.43
CA PRO A 170 9.02 9.91 -1.69
C PRO A 170 9.61 8.77 -0.84
N ASP A 171 10.90 8.85 -0.52
CA ASP A 171 11.69 7.81 0.16
C ASP A 171 12.53 8.36 1.33
N GLY A 172 12.15 9.52 1.85
CA GLY A 172 12.78 10.13 3.00
C GLY A 172 12.38 9.49 4.34
N PRO A 173 12.99 9.95 5.46
CA PRO A 173 12.82 9.33 6.78
C PRO A 173 11.35 9.26 7.25
N SER A 174 10.54 10.25 6.88
CA SER A 174 9.13 10.34 7.27
C SER A 174 8.15 9.84 6.20
N SER A 175 8.61 9.34 5.06
CA SER A 175 7.73 9.00 3.93
C SER A 175 6.73 7.89 4.28
N HIS A 176 7.12 6.95 5.15
CA HIS A 176 6.21 5.94 5.70
C HIS A 176 5.02 6.57 6.46
N ILE A 177 5.24 7.70 7.16
CA ILE A 177 4.19 8.44 7.88
C ILE A 177 3.27 9.14 6.88
N TYR A 178 3.80 9.75 5.82
CA TYR A 178 2.99 10.44 4.80
C TYR A 178 2.06 9.45 4.09
N HIS A 179 2.57 8.29 3.69
CA HIS A 179 1.78 7.20 3.13
C HIS A 179 0.67 6.74 4.08
N SER A 180 1.01 6.51 5.36
CA SER A 180 0.01 6.08 6.32
C SER A 180 -1.06 7.14 6.57
N ASN A 181 -0.68 8.43 6.67
CA ASN A 181 -1.65 9.51 6.89
C ASN A 181 -2.53 9.77 5.66
N LEU A 182 -1.98 9.59 4.46
CA LEU A 182 -2.76 9.55 3.23
C LEU A 182 -3.79 8.42 3.27
N ALA A 183 -3.38 7.21 3.65
CA ALA A 183 -4.29 6.09 3.89
C ALA A 183 -5.40 6.42 4.92
N ALA A 184 -5.10 7.17 5.98
CA ALA A 184 -6.14 7.62 6.91
C ALA A 184 -7.16 8.56 6.26
N ALA A 185 -6.70 9.55 5.48
CA ALA A 185 -7.60 10.44 4.76
C ALA A 185 -8.44 9.70 3.72
N LEU A 186 -7.84 8.74 3.00
CA LEU A 186 -8.51 7.90 2.01
C LEU A 186 -9.56 6.96 2.62
N MET A 187 -9.34 6.46 3.84
CA MET A 187 -10.35 5.70 4.59
C MET A 187 -11.64 6.49 4.79
N TYR A 188 -11.53 7.77 5.17
CA TYR A 188 -12.71 8.64 5.32
C TYR A 188 -13.39 8.98 3.99
N LEU A 189 -12.66 8.91 2.88
CA LEU A 189 -13.18 9.11 1.52
C LEU A 189 -13.76 7.81 0.91
N GLY A 190 -13.70 6.68 1.61
CA GLY A 190 -14.18 5.38 1.12
C GLY A 190 -13.33 4.76 0.01
N LYS A 191 -12.09 5.22 -0.19
CA LYS A 191 -11.18 4.74 -1.25
C LYS A 191 -10.33 3.57 -0.75
N TYR A 192 -10.97 2.46 -0.39
CA TYR A 192 -10.33 1.38 0.37
C TYR A 192 -9.22 0.63 -0.37
N THR A 193 -9.27 0.54 -1.70
CA THR A 193 -8.17 -0.03 -2.50
C THR A 193 -6.91 0.83 -2.39
N ASP A 194 -7.04 2.14 -2.58
CA ASP A 194 -5.93 3.10 -2.46
C ASP A 194 -5.35 3.14 -1.03
N VAL A 195 -6.18 2.83 -0.01
CA VAL A 195 -5.71 2.70 1.38
C VAL A 195 -4.73 1.53 1.51
N ILE A 196 -5.05 0.38 0.92
CA ILE A 196 -4.20 -0.82 0.97
C ILE A 196 -2.87 -0.51 0.29
N ASP A 197 -2.89 0.01 -0.94
CA ASP A 197 -1.67 0.36 -1.69
C ASP A 197 -0.75 1.27 -0.86
N HIS A 198 -1.28 2.33 -0.25
CA HIS A 198 -0.48 3.23 0.57
C HIS A 198 -0.06 2.63 1.92
N CYS A 199 -0.82 1.70 2.50
CA CYS A 199 -0.38 0.97 3.68
C CYS A 199 0.78 0.02 3.33
N GLU A 200 0.74 -0.67 2.20
CA GLU A 200 1.84 -1.50 1.71
C GLU A 200 3.11 -0.69 1.47
N GLN A 201 3.01 0.48 0.83
CA GLN A 201 4.16 1.40 0.68
C GLN A 201 4.70 1.87 2.03
N SER A 202 3.82 2.18 3.00
CA SER A 202 4.23 2.56 4.36
C SER A 202 4.98 1.43 5.07
N ILE A 203 4.49 0.19 4.95
CA ILE A 203 5.10 -1.02 5.54
C ILE A 203 6.43 -1.33 4.86
N ALA A 204 6.53 -1.20 3.53
CA ALA A 204 7.76 -1.41 2.78
C ALA A 204 8.87 -0.44 3.21
N LEU A 205 8.51 0.82 3.50
CA LEU A 205 9.44 1.84 3.99
C LEU A 205 9.80 1.65 5.46
N GLN A 206 8.83 1.29 6.32
CA GLN A 206 9.04 1.08 7.74
C GLN A 206 8.19 -0.10 8.26
N PRO A 207 8.74 -1.34 8.24
CA PRO A 207 8.00 -2.54 8.63
C PRO A 207 7.51 -2.54 10.08
N SER A 208 8.12 -1.76 10.96
CA SER A 208 7.71 -1.62 12.36
C SER A 208 6.60 -0.58 12.60
N TYR A 209 6.06 0.05 11.55
CA TYR A 209 5.04 1.08 11.68
C TYR A 209 3.62 0.49 11.82
N VAL A 210 3.27 0.05 13.04
CA VAL A 210 2.02 -0.67 13.33
C VAL A 210 0.73 0.01 12.81
N LYS A 211 0.69 1.34 12.74
CA LYS A 211 -0.48 2.10 12.23
C LYS A 211 -0.83 1.78 10.78
N ALA A 212 0.14 1.37 9.95
CA ALA A 212 -0.14 0.97 8.58
C ALA A 212 -0.90 -0.36 8.52
N TYR A 213 -0.49 -1.35 9.33
CA TYR A 213 -1.17 -2.64 9.43
C TYR A 213 -2.62 -2.51 9.91
N SER A 214 -2.86 -1.70 10.96
CA SER A 214 -4.23 -1.51 11.46
C SER A 214 -5.13 -0.79 10.47
N ARG A 215 -4.60 0.15 9.67
CA ARG A 215 -5.33 0.83 8.59
C ARG A 215 -5.60 -0.10 7.41
N MET A 216 -4.64 -0.94 7.04
CA MET A 216 -4.78 -1.96 5.98
C MET A 216 -5.88 -2.96 6.33
N GLY A 217 -5.83 -3.53 7.53
CA GLY A 217 -6.87 -4.45 8.01
C GLY A 217 -8.24 -3.78 8.08
N GLY A 218 -8.30 -2.52 8.54
CA GLY A 218 -9.53 -1.73 8.53
C GLY A 218 -10.12 -1.55 7.12
N ALA A 219 -9.30 -1.28 6.11
CA ALA A 219 -9.75 -1.14 4.72
C ALA A 219 -10.23 -2.47 4.13
N GLN A 220 -9.53 -3.57 4.41
CA GLN A 220 -9.91 -4.92 3.96
C GLN A 220 -11.26 -5.35 4.57
N VAL A 221 -11.52 -5.02 5.84
CA VAL A 221 -12.85 -5.22 6.46
C VAL A 221 -13.94 -4.50 5.68
N GLN A 222 -13.68 -3.26 5.23
CA GLN A 222 -14.65 -2.48 4.44
C GLN A 222 -14.88 -3.07 3.04
N LEU A 223 -13.84 -3.70 2.46
CA LEU A 223 -13.92 -4.44 1.20
C LEU A 223 -14.52 -5.85 1.36
N LYS A 224 -14.84 -6.27 2.59
CA LYS A 224 -15.27 -7.63 2.96
C LYS A 224 -14.21 -8.71 2.67
N ASP A 225 -12.96 -8.31 2.51
CA ASP A 225 -11.80 -9.21 2.51
C ASP A 225 -11.43 -9.52 3.96
N TYR A 226 -12.22 -10.39 4.60
CA TYR A 226 -12.04 -10.69 6.01
C TYR A 226 -10.80 -11.55 6.28
N ASP A 227 -10.43 -12.44 5.36
CA ASP A 227 -9.20 -13.22 5.45
C ASP A 227 -7.96 -12.31 5.39
N GLY A 228 -7.90 -11.39 4.42
CA GLY A 228 -6.82 -10.40 4.32
C GLY A 228 -6.76 -9.49 5.55
N ALA A 229 -7.92 -9.07 6.08
CA ALA A 229 -7.97 -8.25 7.29
C ALA A 229 -7.37 -8.98 8.52
N VAL A 230 -7.68 -10.26 8.68
CA VAL A 230 -7.13 -11.10 9.77
C VAL A 230 -5.60 -11.16 9.67
N ASP A 231 -5.06 -11.40 8.47
CA ASP A 231 -3.60 -11.42 8.25
C ASP A 231 -2.96 -10.07 8.62
N SER A 232 -3.49 -8.97 8.09
CA SER A 232 -2.99 -7.62 8.35
C SER A 232 -2.96 -7.28 9.84
N PHE A 233 -4.04 -7.58 10.57
CA PHE A 233 -4.09 -7.31 12.01
C PHE A 233 -3.14 -8.21 12.81
N ARG A 234 -2.99 -9.50 12.44
CA ARG A 234 -2.03 -10.41 13.09
C ARG A 234 -0.59 -9.93 12.90
N ARG A 235 -0.21 -9.58 11.67
CA ARG A 235 1.10 -8.98 11.39
C ARG A 235 1.33 -7.68 12.16
N GLY A 236 0.29 -6.86 12.32
CA GLY A 236 0.34 -5.68 13.20
C GLY A 236 0.61 -6.03 14.67
N LEU A 237 0.07 -7.14 15.17
CA LEU A 237 0.30 -7.62 16.54
C LEU A 237 1.65 -8.31 16.74
N GLU A 238 2.24 -8.87 15.69
CA GLU A 238 3.62 -9.33 15.71
C GLU A 238 4.59 -8.16 15.89
N VAL A 239 4.26 -7.00 15.30
CA VAL A 239 5.04 -5.75 15.45
C VAL A 239 4.81 -5.09 16.81
N ASP A 240 3.55 -5.00 17.26
CA ASP A 240 3.17 -4.43 18.57
C ASP A 240 2.01 -5.24 19.16
N SER A 241 2.35 -6.18 20.04
CA SER A 241 1.40 -7.12 20.65
C SER A 241 0.37 -6.45 21.56
N ALA A 242 0.63 -5.20 22.00
CA ALA A 242 -0.28 -4.44 22.85
C ALA A 242 -1.21 -3.52 22.03
N ASN A 243 -1.10 -3.50 20.70
CA ASN A 243 -1.84 -2.57 19.87
C ASN A 243 -3.36 -2.83 19.92
N ALA A 244 -4.10 -1.96 20.61
CA ALA A 244 -5.55 -2.10 20.76
C ALA A 244 -6.29 -2.14 19.42
N ALA A 245 -5.93 -1.26 18.47
CA ALA A 245 -6.60 -1.20 17.18
C ALA A 245 -6.45 -2.51 16.38
N CYS A 246 -5.26 -3.14 16.42
CA CYS A 246 -5.07 -4.44 15.78
C CYS A 246 -5.80 -5.56 16.52
N ARG A 247 -5.80 -5.59 17.86
CA ARG A 247 -6.52 -6.62 18.63
C ARG A 247 -8.03 -6.55 18.41
N ASP A 248 -8.60 -5.35 18.50
CA ASP A 248 -10.03 -5.12 18.34
C ASP A 248 -10.45 -5.39 16.88
N GLY A 249 -9.63 -4.94 15.93
CA GLY A 249 -9.80 -5.20 14.49
C GLY A 249 -9.75 -6.68 14.14
N LEU A 250 -8.79 -7.42 14.70
CA LEU A 250 -8.68 -8.88 14.51
C LEU A 250 -9.93 -9.59 15.01
N ALA A 251 -10.38 -9.28 16.22
CA ALA A 251 -11.58 -9.86 16.79
C ALA A 251 -12.83 -9.56 15.93
N ASP A 252 -12.93 -8.36 15.35
CA ASP A 252 -14.01 -8.00 14.43
C ASP A 252 -13.95 -8.74 13.09
N ALA A 253 -12.76 -8.80 12.49
CA ALA A 253 -12.53 -9.52 11.24
C ALA A 253 -12.85 -11.03 11.38
N GLU A 254 -12.41 -11.68 12.46
CA GLU A 254 -12.70 -13.10 12.72
C GLU A 254 -14.19 -13.37 12.97
N ARG A 255 -14.91 -12.44 13.61
CA ARG A 255 -16.38 -12.56 13.74
C ARG A 255 -17.07 -12.47 12.38
N LYS A 256 -16.69 -11.49 11.55
CA LYS A 256 -17.28 -11.30 10.21
C LYS A 256 -16.96 -12.46 9.27
N LEU A 257 -15.73 -12.98 9.31
CA LEU A 257 -15.32 -14.16 8.55
C LEU A 257 -16.20 -15.37 8.89
N ARG A 258 -16.39 -15.66 10.19
CA ARG A 258 -17.29 -16.74 10.64
C ARG A 258 -18.72 -16.54 10.17
N GLN A 259 -19.26 -15.33 10.28
CA GLN A 259 -20.63 -15.03 9.81
C GLN A 259 -20.78 -15.30 8.32
N MET A 260 -19.80 -14.90 7.49
CA MET A 260 -19.80 -15.14 6.05
C MET A 260 -19.74 -16.64 5.70
N GLN A 261 -19.03 -17.44 6.49
CA GLN A 261 -18.97 -18.90 6.32
C GLN A 261 -20.26 -19.60 6.76
N THR A 262 -20.99 -19.04 7.73
CA THR A 262 -22.24 -19.61 8.25
C THR A 262 -23.50 -19.21 7.47
N THR A 263 -23.43 -18.25 6.55
CA THR A 263 -24.58 -17.92 5.68
C THR A 263 -24.71 -18.99 4.58
N PRO A 264 -25.78 -19.82 4.58
CA PRO A 264 -25.99 -20.75 3.48
C PRO A 264 -26.26 -19.95 2.21
N SER A 265 -25.50 -20.24 1.15
CA SER A 265 -25.66 -19.64 -0.17
C SER A 265 -27.08 -19.85 -0.68
N ALA A 266 -27.92 -18.82 -0.60
CA ALA A 266 -29.27 -18.80 -1.16
C ALA A 266 -29.25 -18.57 -2.69
N ALA A 267 -28.34 -19.26 -3.40
CA ALA A 267 -28.17 -19.14 -4.84
C ALA A 267 -27.85 -20.51 -5.47
N SER A 268 -28.86 -21.39 -5.51
CA SER A 268 -29.08 -22.37 -6.58
C SER A 268 -30.28 -23.27 -6.25
N SER A 269 -31.49 -22.72 -6.32
CA SER A 269 -32.69 -23.54 -6.54
C SER A 269 -33.33 -23.08 -7.83
N GLY A 270 -32.69 -23.48 -8.93
CA GLY A 270 -33.34 -23.57 -10.22
C GLY A 270 -34.58 -24.44 -10.07
N ALA A 271 -35.69 -23.90 -10.58
CA ALA A 271 -37.01 -24.52 -10.50
C ALA A 271 -37.01 -25.89 -11.18
N SER A 272 -37.27 -26.93 -10.40
CA SER A 272 -37.97 -28.12 -10.85
C SER A 272 -38.67 -28.75 -9.64
N GLN A 273 -40.00 -28.71 -9.64
CA GLN A 273 -40.83 -29.48 -8.72
C GLN A 273 -40.44 -30.97 -8.77
N PRO A 274 -40.68 -31.72 -7.69
CA PRO A 274 -41.84 -32.60 -7.73
C PRO A 274 -42.70 -32.55 -6.47
N ALA A 275 -43.95 -32.94 -6.67
CA ALA A 275 -44.99 -33.02 -5.67
C ALA A 275 -44.75 -34.14 -4.63
N GLY A 276 -45.17 -33.86 -3.39
CA GLY A 276 -45.75 -34.86 -2.47
C GLY A 276 -44.79 -35.60 -1.54
N GLY A 277 -44.98 -35.45 -0.23
CA GLY A 277 -44.47 -36.40 0.77
C GLY A 277 -44.01 -35.74 2.07
N ALA A 278 -44.75 -35.99 3.15
CA ALA A 278 -44.48 -35.50 4.51
C ALA A 278 -43.24 -36.15 5.15
N GLY A 279 -42.57 -35.40 6.04
CA GLY A 279 -41.57 -35.93 6.99
C GLY A 279 -40.15 -35.38 6.83
N GLY A 280 -39.94 -34.08 7.10
CA GLY A 280 -38.61 -33.48 7.13
C GLY A 280 -37.88 -33.76 8.45
N MET A 281 -36.84 -34.58 8.41
CA MET A 281 -35.82 -34.66 9.47
C MET A 281 -35.07 -33.31 9.58
N PRO A 282 -34.76 -32.82 10.79
CA PRO A 282 -33.78 -31.75 10.97
C PRO A 282 -32.35 -32.26 10.69
N ASP A 283 -31.54 -31.40 10.09
CA ASP A 283 -30.17 -31.66 9.63
C ASP A 283 -29.23 -32.12 10.78
N LEU A 284 -28.76 -33.36 10.68
CA LEU A 284 -27.85 -34.02 11.63
C LEU A 284 -26.40 -33.53 11.53
N SER A 285 -26.07 -32.64 10.59
CA SER A 285 -24.73 -32.07 10.45
C SER A 285 -24.34 -31.19 11.65
N ASN A 286 -25.32 -30.63 12.37
CA ASN A 286 -25.10 -29.83 13.59
C ASN A 286 -24.89 -30.67 14.87
N LEU A 287 -25.11 -32.00 14.84
CA LEU A 287 -24.89 -32.86 16.00
C LEU A 287 -23.42 -33.30 16.14
N ALA A 288 -22.68 -33.37 15.03
CA ALA A 288 -21.27 -33.76 15.02
C ALA A 288 -20.35 -32.70 15.64
N SER A 289 -20.69 -31.41 15.56
CA SER A 289 -19.96 -30.34 16.26
C SER A 289 -20.21 -30.27 17.77
N MET A 290 -21.24 -30.96 18.28
CA MET A 290 -21.52 -31.03 19.72
C MET A 290 -20.70 -32.14 20.42
N LEU A 291 -20.15 -33.10 19.67
CA LEU A 291 -19.45 -34.26 20.23
C LEU A 291 -17.94 -34.30 19.87
N GLY A 292 -17.40 -33.24 19.28
CA GLY A 292 -16.06 -33.25 18.70
C GLY A 292 -15.18 -32.08 19.14
N GLY A 293 -14.64 -32.14 20.36
CA GLY A 293 -13.35 -31.50 20.70
C GLY A 293 -13.41 -30.35 21.70
N GLY A 294 -12.87 -30.60 22.90
CA GLY A 294 -12.19 -29.57 23.71
C GLY A 294 -12.96 -29.02 24.92
N GLY A 295 -12.76 -29.67 26.07
CA GLY A 295 -12.59 -28.98 27.36
C GLY A 295 -13.73 -28.07 27.86
N GLY A 296 -14.91 -28.63 28.13
CA GLY A 296 -15.93 -28.00 28.96
C GLY A 296 -16.51 -29.04 29.90
N GLY A 297 -16.22 -28.92 31.20
CA GLY A 297 -16.57 -29.93 32.19
C GLY A 297 -18.08 -30.17 32.30
N LEU A 298 -18.45 -31.39 32.70
CA LEU A 298 -19.81 -31.87 32.98
C LEU A 298 -20.68 -30.91 33.84
N ALA A 299 -20.04 -29.99 34.56
CA ALA A 299 -20.70 -28.94 35.34
C ALA A 299 -21.44 -27.89 34.50
N ASP A 300 -20.94 -27.49 33.32
CA ASP A 300 -21.59 -26.49 32.46
C ASP A 300 -22.74 -27.09 31.64
N LEU A 301 -22.72 -28.41 31.44
CA LEU A 301 -23.79 -29.16 30.78
C LEU A 301 -25.06 -29.21 31.65
N MET A 302 -24.90 -29.29 32.98
CA MET A 302 -26.01 -29.41 33.94
C MET A 302 -26.74 -28.09 34.20
N ASN A 303 -26.12 -26.95 33.92
CA ASN A 303 -26.73 -25.63 34.11
C ASN A 303 -27.37 -25.07 32.83
N ASN A 304 -27.42 -25.88 31.76
CA ASN A 304 -28.00 -25.48 30.49
C ASN A 304 -29.54 -25.58 30.54
N PRO A 305 -30.29 -24.47 30.39
CA PRO A 305 -31.76 -24.47 30.42
C PRO A 305 -32.38 -25.35 29.31
N ALA A 306 -31.68 -25.57 28.18
CA ALA A 306 -32.12 -26.49 27.14
C ALA A 306 -32.09 -27.96 27.59
N MET A 307 -31.13 -28.33 28.46
CA MET A 307 -31.05 -29.68 29.02
C MET A 307 -32.13 -29.90 30.10
N GLN A 308 -32.48 -28.88 30.88
CA GLN A 308 -33.60 -28.97 31.84
C GLN A 308 -34.95 -29.15 31.13
N GLN A 309 -35.16 -28.49 29.99
CA GLN A 309 -36.33 -28.70 29.15
C GLN A 309 -36.34 -30.10 28.52
N MET A 310 -35.17 -30.58 28.06
CA MET A 310 -35.02 -31.93 27.53
C MET A 310 -35.28 -33.00 28.61
N ALA A 311 -34.76 -32.83 29.82
CA ALA A 311 -34.99 -33.74 30.94
C ALA A 311 -36.47 -33.76 31.38
N SER A 312 -37.13 -32.59 31.37
CA SER A 312 -38.57 -32.48 31.67
C SER A 312 -39.44 -33.14 30.59
N SER A 313 -39.04 -33.04 29.32
CA SER A 313 -39.71 -33.72 28.19
C SER A 313 -39.47 -35.23 28.22
N MET A 314 -38.28 -35.65 28.64
CA MET A 314 -37.89 -37.06 28.77
C MET A 314 -38.64 -37.76 29.91
N MET A 315 -38.87 -37.07 31.04
CA MET A 315 -39.70 -37.56 32.15
C MET A 315 -41.17 -37.75 31.78
N GLN A 316 -41.67 -36.99 30.80
CA GLN A 316 -43.05 -37.09 30.33
C GLN A 316 -43.23 -38.16 29.27
N ASN A 317 -42.16 -38.84 28.84
CA ASN A 317 -42.22 -39.84 27.78
C ASN A 317 -42.59 -41.23 28.34
N PRO A 318 -43.81 -41.75 28.08
CA PRO A 318 -44.31 -42.98 28.71
C PRO A 318 -43.49 -44.23 28.36
N GLN A 319 -42.85 -44.24 27.19
CA GLN A 319 -41.97 -45.32 26.73
C GLN A 319 -40.68 -45.42 27.55
N MET A 320 -40.16 -44.31 28.07
CA MET A 320 -38.93 -44.32 28.86
C MET A 320 -39.16 -44.78 30.30
N MET A 321 -40.34 -44.48 30.87
CA MET A 321 -40.73 -45.01 32.18
C MET A 321 -40.86 -46.54 32.13
N GLN A 322 -41.34 -47.10 31.02
CA GLN A 322 -41.34 -48.54 30.76
C GLN A 322 -39.92 -49.13 30.64
N MET A 323 -38.99 -48.41 30.00
CA MET A 323 -37.60 -48.85 29.87
C MET A 323 -36.84 -48.81 31.21
N ALA A 324 -37.05 -47.76 32.01
CA ALA A 324 -36.51 -47.64 33.36
C ALA A 324 -37.07 -48.73 34.30
N GLN A 325 -38.36 -49.07 34.15
CA GLN A 325 -38.97 -50.16 34.91
C GLN A 325 -38.40 -51.53 34.50
N ASN A 326 -38.06 -51.74 33.23
CA ASN A 326 -37.35 -52.95 32.77
C ASN A 326 -35.89 -52.99 33.25
N MET A 327 -35.22 -51.85 33.39
CA MET A 327 -33.85 -51.78 33.90
C MET A 327 -33.78 -52.05 35.41
N MET A 328 -34.81 -51.61 36.16
CA MET A 328 -34.93 -51.89 37.60
C MET A 328 -35.23 -53.36 37.91
N GLN A 329 -35.74 -54.10 36.93
CA GLN A 329 -36.02 -55.54 37.03
C GLN A 329 -34.79 -56.41 36.71
N ASN A 330 -33.69 -55.84 36.18
CA ASN A 330 -32.47 -56.57 35.82
C ASN A 330 -31.25 -56.06 36.62
N PRO A 331 -31.06 -56.53 37.87
CA PRO A 331 -29.95 -56.11 38.73
C PRO A 331 -28.54 -56.47 38.22
N ASP A 332 -28.40 -57.42 37.30
CA ASP A 332 -27.10 -57.82 36.73
C ASP A 332 -26.53 -56.80 35.73
N MET A 333 -27.38 -55.97 35.11
CA MET A 333 -26.93 -54.96 34.15
C MET A 333 -26.31 -53.73 34.84
N LEU A 334 -26.80 -53.40 36.05
CA LEU A 334 -26.30 -52.27 36.84
C LEU A 334 -24.89 -52.55 37.40
N ASN A 335 -24.60 -53.81 37.73
CA ASN A 335 -23.32 -54.22 38.30
C ASN A 335 -22.17 -54.14 37.27
N ASN A 336 -22.45 -54.43 35.99
CA ASN A 336 -21.48 -54.26 34.91
C ASN A 336 -21.23 -52.79 34.55
N LEU A 337 -22.20 -51.90 34.76
CA LEU A 337 -22.04 -50.47 34.47
C LEU A 337 -21.25 -49.74 35.57
N MET A 338 -21.43 -50.13 36.83
CA MET A 338 -20.68 -49.58 37.96
C MET A 338 -19.23 -50.09 38.04
N GLY A 339 -18.91 -51.24 37.43
CA GLY A 339 -17.54 -51.77 37.36
C GLY A 339 -16.62 -51.02 36.36
N GLY A 340 -17.18 -50.29 35.39
CA GLY A 340 -16.42 -49.61 34.34
C GLY A 340 -16.07 -48.15 34.60
N LEU A 341 -16.63 -47.53 35.65
CA LEU A 341 -16.53 -46.08 35.90
C LEU A 341 -16.07 -45.71 37.33
N GLY A 342 -15.71 -46.70 38.15
CA GLY A 342 -15.27 -46.53 39.54
C GLY A 342 -13.75 -46.58 39.73
N GLY A 343 -13.12 -45.40 39.68
CA GLY A 343 -11.79 -44.97 40.15
C GLY A 343 -10.78 -45.90 40.84
N SER A 344 -9.50 -45.66 40.53
CA SER A 344 -8.35 -45.53 41.47
C SER A 344 -7.09 -45.30 40.62
N GLY A 345 -6.23 -44.28 40.81
CA GLY A 345 -5.75 -43.78 42.08
C GLY A 345 -4.44 -44.48 42.44
N GLY A 346 -3.29 -43.86 42.09
CA GLY A 346 -2.03 -44.04 42.82
C GLY A 346 -0.99 -45.01 42.25
N GLY A 347 0.14 -44.45 41.83
CA GLY A 347 1.48 -44.87 42.27
C GLY A 347 2.13 -46.09 41.63
N GLY A 348 3.28 -45.88 40.98
CA GLY A 348 4.38 -46.83 41.03
C GLY A 348 5.03 -47.22 39.70
N ALA A 349 6.32 -46.87 39.62
CA ALA A 349 7.40 -47.57 38.91
C ALA A 349 7.42 -47.55 37.36
N ALA A 350 8.48 -46.93 36.84
CA ALA A 350 9.06 -47.27 35.53
C ALA A 350 9.58 -48.72 35.55
N PRO A 351 9.40 -49.49 34.45
CA PRO A 351 10.54 -49.82 33.57
C PRO A 351 10.09 -50.13 32.11
N PRO A 352 10.94 -50.72 31.23
CA PRO A 352 12.25 -50.29 30.77
C PRO A 352 12.23 -49.87 29.29
N ALA A 353 13.33 -49.30 28.83
CA ALA A 353 13.58 -49.00 27.43
C ALA A 353 13.60 -50.28 26.56
N GLY A 354 13.01 -50.19 25.37
CA GLY A 354 13.34 -51.03 24.22
C GLY A 354 12.37 -52.16 23.89
N ALA A 355 11.32 -51.86 23.12
CA ALA A 355 10.77 -52.75 22.10
C ALA A 355 9.88 -51.92 21.16
N GLY A 356 10.27 -51.87 19.89
CA GLY A 356 9.68 -51.01 18.87
C GLY A 356 8.22 -51.33 18.55
N SER A 357 7.41 -50.27 18.51
CA SER A 357 6.26 -50.17 17.62
C SER A 357 6.73 -49.46 16.34
N GLY A 358 6.43 -50.05 15.19
CA GLY A 358 6.97 -49.68 13.88
C GLY A 358 6.56 -48.29 13.42
N THR A 359 7.34 -47.27 13.79
CA THR A 359 7.46 -46.06 12.99
C THR A 359 8.38 -46.36 11.79
N PRO A 360 7.96 -46.07 10.55
CA PRO A 360 8.88 -46.13 9.42
C PRO A 360 10.12 -45.27 9.71
N ASP A 361 11.30 -45.78 9.40
CA ASP A 361 12.56 -45.07 9.60
C ASP A 361 12.60 -43.79 8.75
N MET A 362 12.15 -42.69 9.36
CA MET A 362 12.03 -41.38 8.72
C MET A 362 13.42 -40.72 8.52
N SER A 363 14.47 -41.24 9.16
CA SER A 363 15.84 -40.75 9.00
C SER A 363 16.46 -41.18 7.66
N GLY A 364 16.05 -42.35 7.13
CA GLY A 364 16.46 -42.79 5.79
C GLY A 364 15.81 -41.99 4.65
N LEU A 365 14.61 -41.44 4.89
CA LEU A 365 13.86 -40.67 3.90
C LEU A 365 14.39 -39.24 3.74
N MET A 366 14.72 -38.55 4.84
CA MET A 366 15.23 -37.17 4.79
C MET A 366 16.62 -37.04 4.13
N ASN A 367 17.40 -38.11 4.08
CA ASN A 367 18.74 -38.14 3.46
C ASN A 367 18.77 -38.85 2.09
N SER A 368 17.63 -39.02 1.43
CA SER A 368 17.62 -39.60 0.10
C SER A 368 18.34 -38.69 -0.92
N PRO A 369 19.14 -39.25 -1.87
CA PRO A 369 19.86 -38.45 -2.86
C PRO A 369 18.96 -37.53 -3.69
N GLU A 370 17.71 -37.89 -3.90
CA GLU A 370 16.71 -37.05 -4.58
C GLU A 370 16.27 -35.84 -3.74
N LEU A 371 16.05 -36.00 -2.43
CA LEU A 371 15.74 -34.87 -1.55
C LEU A 371 16.95 -33.94 -1.37
N VAL A 372 18.17 -34.48 -1.39
CA VAL A 372 19.42 -33.69 -1.37
C VAL A 372 19.60 -32.91 -2.68
N ALA A 373 19.33 -33.54 -3.83
CA ALA A 373 19.34 -32.87 -5.13
C ALA A 373 18.23 -31.81 -5.23
N ALA A 374 17.03 -32.11 -4.72
CA ALA A 374 15.89 -31.18 -4.69
C ALA A 374 16.16 -29.98 -3.77
N ARG A 375 16.83 -30.16 -2.63
CA ARG A 375 17.27 -29.05 -1.75
C ARG A 375 18.28 -28.11 -2.42
N SER A 376 18.96 -28.59 -3.46
CA SER A 376 19.91 -27.80 -4.24
C SER A 376 19.27 -27.10 -5.45
N ASP A 377 18.01 -27.40 -5.79
CA ASP A 377 17.27 -26.74 -6.88
C ASP A 377 16.78 -25.35 -6.42
N PRO A 378 17.18 -24.25 -7.08
CA PRO A 378 16.73 -22.89 -6.73
C PRO A 378 15.21 -22.74 -6.67
N ASP A 379 14.48 -23.46 -7.52
CA ASP A 379 13.01 -23.35 -7.60
C ASP A 379 12.28 -24.07 -6.45
N LEU A 380 13.01 -24.83 -5.63
CA LEU A 380 12.49 -25.57 -4.48
C LEU A 380 13.01 -25.02 -3.14
N GLN A 381 13.90 -24.02 -3.15
CA GLN A 381 14.49 -23.50 -1.92
C GLN A 381 13.45 -22.88 -0.98
N ASP A 382 12.50 -22.10 -1.50
CA ASP A 382 11.42 -21.53 -0.69
C ASP A 382 10.52 -22.62 -0.10
N PHE A 383 10.24 -23.68 -0.88
CA PHE A 383 9.51 -24.84 -0.37
C PHE A 383 10.22 -25.50 0.81
N PHE A 384 11.51 -25.82 0.67
CA PHE A 384 12.26 -26.48 1.75
C PHE A 384 12.47 -25.57 2.96
N ARG A 385 12.70 -24.28 2.75
CA ARG A 385 12.83 -23.30 3.85
C ARG A 385 11.55 -23.25 4.67
N ASP A 386 10.40 -23.18 4.01
CA ASP A 386 9.11 -23.05 4.70
C ASP A 386 8.69 -24.37 5.36
N VAL A 387 9.00 -25.53 4.75
CA VAL A 387 8.76 -26.85 5.36
C VAL A 387 9.69 -27.11 6.56
N ASP A 388 10.95 -26.68 6.51
CA ASP A 388 11.88 -26.80 7.64
C ASP A 388 11.47 -25.85 8.80
N ALA A 389 10.85 -24.71 8.50
CA ALA A 389 10.42 -23.72 9.50
C ALA A 389 9.05 -24.03 10.12
N GLU A 390 8.08 -24.47 9.32
CA GLU A 390 6.67 -24.62 9.74
C GLU A 390 6.17 -26.07 9.71
N GLY A 391 6.99 -27.02 9.26
CA GLY A 391 6.66 -28.43 9.18
C GLY A 391 5.83 -28.83 7.95
N PRO A 392 5.32 -30.08 7.90
CA PRO A 392 4.69 -30.66 6.71
C PRO A 392 3.44 -29.92 6.20
N SER A 393 2.80 -29.10 7.03
CA SER A 393 1.63 -28.29 6.65
C SER A 393 1.96 -27.16 5.68
N ALA A 394 3.16 -26.58 5.73
CA ALA A 394 3.58 -25.52 4.80
C ALA A 394 3.77 -26.06 3.37
N ALA A 395 3.98 -27.35 3.25
CA ALA A 395 4.20 -28.04 2.00
C ALA A 395 2.99 -27.93 1.04
N MET A 396 1.77 -27.74 1.58
CA MET A 396 0.55 -27.52 0.79
C MET A 396 0.48 -26.15 0.10
N ARG A 397 1.16 -25.11 0.62
CA ARG A 397 1.16 -23.75 0.01
C ARG A 397 1.93 -23.71 -1.30
N HIS A 398 2.88 -24.62 -1.45
CA HIS A 398 3.77 -24.73 -2.60
C HIS A 398 3.30 -25.77 -3.62
N MET A 399 2.13 -26.39 -3.42
CA MET A 399 1.57 -27.41 -4.33
C MET A 399 1.20 -26.88 -5.71
N SER A 400 1.12 -25.56 -5.88
CA SER A 400 0.96 -24.91 -7.19
C SER A 400 2.25 -24.95 -8.04
N ASN A 401 3.41 -25.20 -7.41
CA ASN A 401 4.67 -25.39 -8.12
C ASN A 401 4.76 -26.84 -8.63
N PRO A 402 4.82 -27.07 -9.96
CA PRO A 402 4.80 -28.41 -10.53
C PRO A 402 5.99 -29.28 -10.10
N LYS A 403 7.15 -28.68 -9.79
CA LYS A 403 8.31 -29.41 -9.25
C LYS A 403 8.07 -29.90 -7.82
N VAL A 404 7.36 -29.11 -7.00
CA VAL A 404 6.98 -29.49 -5.62
C VAL A 404 5.97 -30.63 -5.65
N SER A 405 4.97 -30.57 -6.54
CA SER A 405 4.00 -31.65 -6.70
C SER A 405 4.65 -32.96 -7.13
N GLN A 406 5.61 -32.91 -8.07
CA GLN A 406 6.36 -34.08 -8.54
C GLN A 406 7.25 -34.68 -7.43
N LEU A 407 7.95 -33.84 -6.67
CA LEU A 407 8.76 -34.27 -5.53
C LEU A 407 7.90 -34.94 -4.45
N MET A 408 6.73 -34.39 -4.14
CA MET A 408 5.80 -35.00 -3.18
C MET A 408 5.27 -36.35 -3.67
N GLN A 409 4.95 -36.46 -4.96
CA GLN A 409 4.48 -37.72 -5.54
C GLN A 409 5.56 -38.80 -5.52
N SER A 410 6.83 -38.46 -5.76
CA SER A 410 7.94 -39.42 -5.70
C SER A 410 8.24 -39.89 -4.27
N VAL A 411 8.14 -38.98 -3.30
CA VAL A 411 8.31 -39.29 -1.86
C VAL A 411 7.13 -40.12 -1.34
N MET A 412 5.89 -39.74 -1.66
CA MET A 412 4.70 -40.51 -1.26
C MET A 412 4.63 -41.88 -1.92
N GLY A 413 5.03 -42.00 -3.19
CA GLY A 413 5.08 -43.27 -3.90
C GLY A 413 6.01 -44.30 -3.24
N ARG A 414 7.10 -43.84 -2.61
CA ARG A 414 8.01 -44.69 -1.84
C ARG A 414 7.54 -45.04 -0.43
N MET A 415 6.57 -44.32 0.11
CA MET A 415 5.95 -44.68 1.39
C MET A 415 4.92 -45.81 1.25
N GLN A 416 4.46 -46.10 0.03
CA GLN A 416 3.45 -47.13 -0.26
C GLN A 416 4.04 -48.44 -0.83
N SER A 417 5.32 -48.44 -1.18
CA SER A 417 6.11 -49.61 -1.61
C SER A 417 6.92 -50.18 -0.46
#